data_AF-A0A847B0C6-F1
#
_entry.id   AF-A0A847B0C6-F1
#
_cell.length_a   1.000
_cell.length_b   1.000
_cell.length_c   1.000
_cell.angle_alpha   90.00
_cell.angle_beta   90.00
_cell.angle_gamma   90.00
#
_symmetry.space_group_name_H-M   'P 1'
#
loop_
_entity.id
_entity.type
_entity.pdbx_description
1 polymer ?
#
loop_
_entity_poly.entity_id
_entity_poly.type
_entity_poly.pdbx_seq_one_letter_code
_entity_poly.pdbx_strand_id
1 'polypeptide(L)'
;IEYYSLLSDIYKKRGDYRRGVEALKEAIKIAPDRAFLYGDLGKMLSYMGKDEEAIKHFKKASEKDPRDGSYNYEASKIFLQRNDFDKVLIETRSALEKNYESADLYIDAAKSARSLNRLKEAEEFYLKAGEISPNSKELWFQNRIKNDIEICQRKVRLDSLPRNLGVCLTNRCNLKCLMCEVRKEDWDISPERVGEVKEFFPYIEQVLWQGGEVFLSEHFLPLFSEASSYEHLSQVVLTSGMLIDRDWAKLFATSKTEVTFSLESVHRELYEKIRVGASFNKLKENLSLLNESRSRTPDSALKINLQMLVMEDNIRELDYLIAFAKDYGARKIFLIGLDETINKKNTFYDNPIYRKELGLILNKFFAEAAEKSIEVVNSLPISGWEEEGNPKEIEDSVSELELLYENKEEDPKEIICLWPWQQLSICSGGNAVINGLCPYLIVGNIDKQAIREIWNGEKIRGVREALLGENENNPCCTELCLSGGLPLGMLRLD
;
A
#
# COMPACT_ATOMS: atom_id res chain seq x y z
N ILE A 1 16.09 35.80 -6.23
CA ILE A 1 16.25 34.61 -5.35
C ILE A 1 14.86 34.06 -4.99
N GLU A 2 14.01 34.83 -4.33
CA GLU A 2 12.60 34.46 -4.04
C GLU A 2 11.80 34.06 -5.29
N TYR A 3 12.02 34.74 -6.41
CA TYR A 3 11.44 34.40 -7.71
C TYR A 3 11.70 32.94 -8.14
N TYR A 4 12.94 32.45 -8.01
CA TYR A 4 13.30 31.09 -8.45
C TYR A 4 12.79 30.02 -7.48
N SER A 5 12.72 30.32 -6.19
CA SER A 5 12.09 29.44 -5.19
C SER A 5 10.59 29.28 -5.46
N LEU A 6 9.88 30.39 -5.67
CA LEU A 6 8.47 30.38 -6.04
C LEU A 6 8.22 29.65 -7.37
N LEU A 7 9.10 29.86 -8.35
CA LEU A 7 8.99 29.20 -9.65
C LEU A 7 9.23 27.69 -9.56
N SER A 8 10.22 27.25 -8.78
CA SER A 8 10.45 25.83 -8.47
C SER A 8 9.23 25.19 -7.81
N ASP A 9 8.62 25.87 -6.83
CA ASP A 9 7.41 25.39 -6.18
C ASP A 9 6.20 25.29 -7.12
N ILE A 10 6.06 26.25 -8.04
CA ILE A 10 5.03 26.20 -9.09
C ILE A 10 5.26 24.99 -10.00
N TYR A 11 6.50 24.75 -10.44
CA TYR A 11 6.83 23.61 -11.28
C TYR A 11 6.61 22.28 -10.56
N LYS A 12 7.00 22.18 -9.28
CA LYS A 12 6.72 21.04 -8.41
C LYS A 12 5.22 20.74 -8.35
N LYS A 13 4.39 21.75 -8.06
CA LYS A 13 2.92 21.60 -7.98
C LYS A 13 2.29 21.18 -9.31
N ARG A 14 2.92 21.54 -10.43
CA ARG A 14 2.47 21.15 -11.79
C ARG A 14 3.05 19.82 -12.26
N GLY A 15 3.94 19.19 -11.50
CA GLY A 15 4.68 17.99 -11.91
C GLY A 15 5.69 18.23 -13.04
N ASP A 16 6.00 19.49 -13.38
CA ASP A 16 6.93 19.85 -14.46
C ASP A 16 8.36 19.99 -13.90
N TYR A 17 8.88 18.87 -13.38
CA TYR A 17 10.17 18.83 -12.67
C TYR A 17 11.34 19.25 -13.55
N ARG A 18 11.27 18.98 -14.87
CA ARG A 18 12.31 19.35 -15.83
C ARG A 18 12.53 20.86 -15.89
N ARG A 19 11.44 21.64 -16.02
CA ARG A 19 11.54 23.11 -15.99
C ARG A 19 11.96 23.63 -14.62
N GLY A 20 11.55 22.96 -13.55
CA GLY A 20 12.04 23.22 -12.19
C GLY A 20 13.57 23.12 -12.10
N VAL A 21 14.15 22.03 -12.60
CA VAL A 21 15.60 21.82 -12.66
C VAL A 21 16.31 22.92 -13.46
N GLU A 22 15.80 23.28 -14.65
CA GLU A 22 16.38 24.34 -15.48
C GLU A 22 16.37 25.70 -14.75
N ALA A 23 15.24 26.07 -14.15
CA ALA A 23 15.12 27.31 -13.39
C ALA A 23 16.10 27.36 -12.20
N LEU A 24 16.25 26.25 -11.46
CA LEU A 24 17.18 26.16 -10.33
C LEU A 24 18.65 26.20 -10.77
N LYS A 25 18.99 25.60 -11.92
CA LYS A 25 20.34 25.70 -12.50
C LYS A 25 20.71 27.15 -12.85
N GLU A 26 19.78 27.92 -13.41
CA GLU A 26 20.01 29.35 -13.65
C GLU A 26 20.10 30.14 -12.33
N ALA A 27 19.27 29.82 -11.34
CA ALA A 27 19.34 30.43 -10.02
C ALA A 27 20.71 30.22 -9.35
N ILE A 28 21.27 29.01 -9.46
CA ILE A 28 22.60 28.65 -8.93
C ILE A 28 23.71 29.45 -9.62
N LYS A 29 23.61 29.72 -10.93
CA LYS A 29 24.58 30.59 -11.63
C LYS A 29 24.59 32.01 -11.07
N ILE A 30 23.42 32.52 -10.68
CA ILE A 30 23.25 33.88 -10.15
C ILE A 30 23.68 33.95 -8.68
N ALA A 31 23.37 32.93 -7.88
CA ALA A 31 23.60 32.91 -6.43
C ALA A 31 24.21 31.57 -5.96
N PRO A 32 25.47 31.28 -6.31
CA PRO A 32 26.10 29.96 -6.12
C PRO A 32 26.33 29.55 -4.67
N ASP A 33 26.16 30.47 -3.71
CA ASP A 33 26.41 30.26 -2.28
C ASP A 33 25.13 30.00 -1.46
N ARG A 34 23.96 29.95 -2.11
CA ARG A 34 22.69 29.70 -1.41
C ARG A 34 22.43 28.19 -1.33
N ALA A 35 22.60 27.61 -0.14
CA ALA A 35 22.43 26.17 0.13
C ALA A 35 21.08 25.62 -0.37
N PHE A 36 19.98 26.31 -0.04
CA PHE A 36 18.63 25.85 -0.38
C PHE A 36 18.40 25.67 -1.90
N LEU A 37 19.12 26.39 -2.77
CA LEU A 37 19.01 26.20 -4.23
C LEU A 37 19.51 24.82 -4.67
N TYR A 38 20.56 24.31 -4.02
CA TYR A 38 21.04 22.95 -4.24
C TYR A 38 20.10 21.93 -3.62
N GLY A 39 19.54 22.22 -2.45
CA GLY A 39 18.52 21.37 -1.81
C GLY A 39 17.27 21.21 -2.68
N ASP A 40 16.70 22.31 -3.16
CA ASP A 40 15.54 22.29 -4.07
C ASP A 40 15.84 21.58 -5.38
N LEU A 41 17.07 21.73 -5.91
CA LEU A 41 17.51 21.02 -7.11
C LEU A 41 17.59 19.51 -6.85
N GLY A 42 18.12 19.11 -5.69
CA GLY A 42 18.12 17.72 -5.25
C GLY A 42 16.70 17.14 -5.18
N LYS A 43 15.75 17.88 -4.60
CA LYS A 43 14.33 17.47 -4.56
C LYS A 43 13.73 17.27 -5.95
N MET A 44 13.94 18.23 -6.86
CA MET A 44 13.43 18.11 -8.24
C MET A 44 14.03 16.90 -8.97
N LEU A 45 15.32 16.63 -8.77
CA LEU A 45 16.00 15.47 -9.36
C LEU A 45 15.49 14.15 -8.78
N SER A 46 15.25 14.08 -7.47
CA SER A 46 14.64 12.91 -6.83
C SER A 46 13.23 12.63 -7.37
N TYR A 47 12.39 13.66 -7.57
CA TYR A 47 11.09 13.48 -8.22
C TYR A 47 11.17 12.99 -9.67
N MET A 48 12.33 13.15 -10.32
CA MET A 48 12.61 12.61 -11.65
C MET A 48 13.28 11.22 -11.63
N GLY A 49 13.44 10.60 -10.46
CA GLY A 49 14.16 9.32 -10.28
C GLY A 49 15.68 9.43 -10.42
N LYS A 50 16.23 10.66 -10.43
CA LYS A 50 17.67 10.91 -10.58
C LYS A 50 18.36 10.98 -9.23
N ASP A 51 18.22 9.92 -8.46
CA ASP A 51 18.61 9.83 -7.05
C ASP A 51 20.09 10.09 -6.79
N GLU A 52 20.99 9.54 -7.61
CA GLU A 52 22.44 9.78 -7.46
C GLU A 52 22.82 11.25 -7.70
N GLU A 53 22.16 11.90 -8.67
CA GLU A 53 22.33 13.35 -8.89
C GLU A 53 21.74 14.13 -7.71
N ALA A 54 20.58 13.72 -7.20
CA ALA A 54 19.91 14.35 -6.08
C ALA A 54 20.76 14.32 -4.79
N ILE A 55 21.32 13.16 -4.44
CA ILE A 55 22.20 13.00 -3.27
C ILE A 55 23.43 13.90 -3.38
N LYS A 56 24.06 14.02 -4.57
CA LYS A 56 25.19 14.94 -4.79
C LYS A 56 24.79 16.39 -4.51
N HIS A 57 23.59 16.79 -4.91
CA HIS A 57 23.08 18.14 -4.67
C HIS A 57 22.71 18.39 -3.20
N PHE A 58 22.16 17.41 -2.48
CA PHE A 58 21.95 17.52 -1.03
C PHE A 58 23.26 17.62 -0.25
N LYS A 59 24.28 16.85 -0.61
CA LYS A 59 25.62 16.98 -0.03
C LYS A 59 26.19 18.38 -0.24
N LYS A 60 26.09 18.90 -1.46
CA LYS A 60 26.51 20.27 -1.77
C LYS A 60 25.71 21.34 -1.01
N ALA A 61 24.42 21.13 -0.80
CA ALA A 61 23.60 22.01 0.04
C ALA A 61 24.10 22.01 1.50
N SER A 62 24.40 20.82 2.04
CA SER A 62 24.95 20.67 3.39
C SER A 62 26.36 21.26 3.55
N GLU A 63 27.20 21.22 2.51
CA GLU A 63 28.50 21.93 2.50
C GLU A 63 28.33 23.46 2.55
N LYS A 64 27.26 23.98 1.92
CA LYS A 64 26.97 25.42 1.87
C LYS A 64 26.29 25.94 3.13
N ASP A 65 25.52 25.09 3.83
CA ASP A 65 24.98 25.38 5.15
C ASP A 65 25.20 24.20 6.10
N PRO A 66 26.37 24.13 6.77
CA PRO A 66 26.74 22.98 7.61
C PRO A 66 25.88 22.79 8.87
N ARG A 67 25.01 23.76 9.19
CA ARG A 67 24.17 23.72 10.40
C ARG A 67 22.72 23.36 10.11
N ASP A 68 22.37 23.17 8.84
CA ASP A 68 21.03 22.77 8.43
C ASP A 68 21.03 21.28 8.10
N GLY A 69 20.61 20.47 9.08
CA GLY A 69 20.48 19.03 8.92
C GLY A 69 19.34 18.58 8.01
N SER A 70 18.48 19.49 7.54
CA SER A 70 17.34 19.11 6.69
C SER A 70 17.78 18.45 5.38
N TYR A 71 18.92 18.86 4.80
CA TYR A 71 19.46 18.24 3.58
C TYR A 71 19.92 16.80 3.79
N ASN A 72 20.44 16.47 4.99
CA ASN A 72 20.78 15.10 5.35
C ASN A 72 19.51 14.25 5.46
N TYR A 73 18.43 14.79 6.04
CA TYR A 73 17.15 14.10 6.05
C TYR A 73 16.57 13.88 4.64
N GLU A 74 16.64 14.87 3.74
CA GLU A 74 16.18 14.67 2.36
C GLU A 74 17.01 13.63 1.61
N ALA A 75 18.32 13.52 1.88
CA ALA A 75 19.15 12.43 1.37
C ALA A 75 18.76 11.07 1.99
N SER A 76 18.45 11.03 3.29
CA SER A 76 18.03 9.79 3.96
C SER A 76 16.74 9.23 3.38
N LYS A 77 15.80 10.06 2.92
CA LYS A 77 14.58 9.61 2.25
C LYS A 77 14.86 8.85 0.95
N ILE A 78 15.88 9.26 0.19
CA ILE A 78 16.30 8.53 -1.02
C ILE A 78 16.85 7.15 -0.63
N PHE A 79 17.67 7.08 0.42
CA PHE A 79 18.16 5.79 0.92
C PHE A 79 17.03 4.91 1.45
N LEU A 80 16.01 5.49 2.08
CA LEU A 80 14.83 4.78 2.54
C LEU A 80 14.05 4.18 1.36
N GLN A 81 13.85 4.94 0.26
CA GLN A 81 13.22 4.44 -0.96
C GLN A 81 13.98 3.26 -1.59
N ARG A 82 15.31 3.23 -1.40
CA ARG A 82 16.20 2.16 -1.87
C ARG A 82 16.38 1.05 -0.83
N ASN A 83 15.67 1.07 0.29
CA ASN A 83 15.82 0.15 1.42
C ASN A 83 17.27 0.06 1.97
N ASP A 84 18.08 1.10 1.79
CA ASP A 84 19.45 1.17 2.34
C ASP A 84 19.42 1.71 3.78
N PHE A 85 18.86 0.89 4.68
CA PHE A 85 18.56 1.28 6.06
C PHE A 85 19.77 1.73 6.86
N ASP A 86 20.96 1.17 6.61
CA ASP A 86 22.19 1.62 7.27
C ASP A 86 22.53 3.07 6.88
N LYS A 87 22.42 3.42 5.59
CA LYS A 87 22.61 4.79 5.14
C LYS A 87 21.52 5.72 5.65
N VAL A 88 20.28 5.25 5.80
CA VAL A 88 19.21 6.04 6.46
C VAL A 88 19.64 6.44 7.87
N LEU A 89 20.15 5.50 8.67
CA LEU A 89 20.59 5.79 10.04
C LEU A 89 21.82 6.70 10.10
N ILE A 90 22.77 6.56 9.16
CA ILE A 90 23.94 7.46 9.06
C ILE A 90 23.49 8.90 8.77
N GLU A 91 22.68 9.09 7.73
CA GLU A 91 22.22 10.43 7.35
C GLU A 91 21.28 11.03 8.41
N THR A 92 20.46 10.21 9.08
CA THR A 92 19.64 10.63 10.22
C THR A 92 20.52 11.17 11.35
N ARG A 93 21.56 10.44 11.77
CA ARG A 93 22.48 10.90 12.82
C ARG A 93 23.16 12.21 12.43
N SER A 94 23.57 12.35 11.16
CA SER A 94 24.13 13.60 10.65
C SER A 94 23.11 14.75 10.68
N ALA A 95 21.83 14.50 10.37
CA ALA A 95 20.76 15.49 10.47
C ALA A 95 20.58 15.96 11.94
N LEU A 96 20.56 15.02 12.88
CA LEU A 96 20.45 15.29 14.32
C LEU A 96 21.66 16.09 14.85
N GLU A 97 22.90 15.71 14.48
CA GLU A 97 24.12 16.47 14.82
C GLU A 97 24.08 17.91 14.31
N LYS A 98 23.36 18.15 13.20
CA LYS A 98 23.12 19.46 12.60
C LYS A 98 21.78 20.07 13.04
N ASN A 99 21.29 19.70 14.23
CA ASN A 99 20.10 20.27 14.88
C ASN A 99 18.81 20.21 14.04
N TYR A 100 18.66 19.22 13.17
CA TYR A 100 17.41 18.97 12.47
C TYR A 100 16.66 17.82 13.14
N GLU A 101 15.56 18.14 13.80
CA GLU A 101 14.66 17.18 14.45
C GLU A 101 13.24 17.33 13.87
N SER A 102 12.60 16.20 13.57
CA SER A 102 11.19 16.15 13.18
C SER A 102 10.63 14.77 13.49
N ALA A 103 9.31 14.68 13.72
CA ALA A 103 8.68 13.40 14.01
C ALA A 103 8.86 12.40 12.85
N ASP A 104 8.78 12.87 11.60
CA ASP A 104 8.97 12.05 10.40
C ASP A 104 10.40 11.48 10.31
N LEU A 105 11.43 12.31 10.60
CA LEU A 105 12.82 11.85 10.69
C LEU A 105 12.96 10.70 11.69
N TYR A 106 12.39 10.86 12.89
CA TYR A 106 12.46 9.82 13.92
C TYR A 106 11.68 8.56 13.54
N ILE A 107 10.51 8.69 12.91
CA ILE A 107 9.74 7.53 12.41
C ILE A 107 10.53 6.77 11.33
N ASP A 108 11.11 7.48 10.37
CA ASP A 108 11.89 6.87 9.28
C ASP A 108 13.14 6.17 9.82
N ALA A 109 13.81 6.79 10.81
CA ALA A 109 14.93 6.19 11.53
C ALA A 109 14.49 4.95 12.33
N ALA A 110 13.36 5.01 13.02
CA ALA A 110 12.83 3.91 13.81
C ALA A 110 12.48 2.69 12.92
N LYS A 111 11.81 2.93 11.79
CA LYS A 111 11.53 1.89 10.79
C LYS A 111 12.81 1.26 10.24
N SER A 112 13.81 2.09 9.91
CA SER A 112 15.10 1.62 9.40
C SER A 112 15.86 0.79 10.44
N ALA A 113 15.91 1.25 11.69
CA ALA A 113 16.49 0.50 12.81
C ALA A 113 15.76 -0.82 13.05
N ARG A 114 14.42 -0.83 12.98
CA ARG A 114 13.62 -2.06 13.09
C ARG A 114 13.89 -3.04 11.95
N SER A 115 14.00 -2.54 10.72
CA SER A 115 14.36 -3.36 9.55
C SER A 115 15.76 -3.98 9.68
N LEU A 116 16.68 -3.33 10.38
CA LEU A 116 18.00 -3.87 10.75
C LEU A 116 17.98 -4.70 12.05
N ASN A 117 16.80 -5.05 12.56
CA ASN A 117 16.57 -5.76 13.83
C ASN A 117 17.22 -5.06 15.07
N ARG A 118 17.48 -3.75 15.00
CA ARG A 118 17.97 -2.91 16.10
C ARG A 118 16.79 -2.38 16.93
N LEU A 119 16.04 -3.31 17.54
CA LEU A 119 14.72 -3.02 18.12
C LEU A 119 14.73 -1.97 19.25
N LYS A 120 15.77 -1.96 20.10
CA LYS A 120 15.89 -0.95 21.17
C LYS A 120 16.10 0.46 20.62
N GLU A 121 16.95 0.60 19.60
CA GLU A 121 17.19 1.88 18.92
C GLU A 121 15.91 2.34 18.22
N ALA A 122 15.18 1.42 17.59
CA ALA A 122 13.89 1.72 16.97
C ALA A 122 12.85 2.24 17.99
N GLU A 123 12.74 1.60 19.16
CA GLU A 123 11.86 2.03 20.24
C GLU A 123 12.21 3.45 20.73
N GLU A 124 13.50 3.76 20.94
CA GLU A 124 13.95 5.09 21.35
C GLU A 124 13.56 6.17 20.34
N PHE A 125 13.70 5.88 19.03
CA PHE A 125 13.27 6.79 17.99
C PHE A 125 11.74 6.97 17.94
N TYR A 126 10.95 5.90 18.09
CA TYR A 126 9.48 6.03 18.16
C TYR A 126 9.03 6.86 19.36
N LEU A 127 9.66 6.68 20.53
CA LEU A 127 9.39 7.50 21.71
C LEU A 127 9.65 8.99 21.41
N LYS A 128 10.79 9.30 20.78
CA LYS A 128 11.11 10.67 20.35
C LYS A 128 10.10 11.24 19.36
N ALA A 129 9.68 10.47 18.37
CA ALA A 129 8.63 10.87 17.44
C ALA A 129 7.30 11.20 18.17
N GLY A 130 6.94 10.39 19.17
CA GLY A 130 5.77 10.61 20.03
C GLY A 130 5.84 11.92 20.82
N GLU A 131 7.02 12.30 21.30
CA GLU A 131 7.25 13.52 22.10
C GLU A 131 7.13 14.81 21.27
N ILE A 132 7.67 14.83 20.05
CA ILE A 132 7.83 16.08 19.27
C ILE A 132 6.77 16.27 18.18
N SER A 133 5.97 15.26 17.87
CA SER A 133 4.96 15.35 16.82
C SER A 133 3.88 16.40 17.14
N PRO A 134 3.50 17.26 16.18
CA PRO A 134 2.31 18.10 16.30
C PRO A 134 1.03 17.29 16.57
N ASN A 135 0.99 16.04 16.09
CA ASN A 135 -0.14 15.12 16.24
C ASN A 135 -0.06 14.30 17.54
N SER A 136 0.88 14.59 18.45
CA SER A 136 1.07 13.84 19.71
C SER A 136 -0.18 13.75 20.60
N LYS A 137 -1.15 14.65 20.43
CA LYS A 137 -2.44 14.63 21.15
C LYS A 137 -3.55 13.87 20.41
N GLU A 138 -3.35 13.56 19.14
CA GLU A 138 -4.33 12.85 18.31
C GLU A 138 -4.32 11.35 18.64
N LEU A 139 -5.51 10.76 18.81
CA LEU A 139 -5.66 9.38 19.26
C LEU A 139 -5.06 8.37 18.28
N TRP A 140 -5.18 8.60 16.97
CA TRP A 140 -4.61 7.73 15.93
C TRP A 140 -3.08 7.72 15.97
N PHE A 141 -2.46 8.88 16.21
CA PHE A 141 -1.01 9.00 16.25
C PHE A 141 -0.46 8.35 17.53
N GLN A 142 -1.12 8.57 18.66
CA GLN A 142 -0.80 7.87 19.91
C GLN A 142 -0.94 6.35 19.75
N ASN A 143 -2.01 5.88 19.10
CA ASN A 143 -2.22 4.47 18.84
C ASN A 143 -1.11 3.88 17.95
N ARG A 144 -0.74 4.59 16.86
CA ARG A 144 0.35 4.20 15.96
C ARG A 144 1.69 4.08 16.69
N ILE A 145 2.12 5.14 17.38
CA ILE A 145 3.41 5.14 18.09
C ILE A 145 3.44 4.05 19.15
N LYS A 146 2.35 3.88 19.90
CA LYS A 146 2.21 2.80 20.86
C LYS A 146 2.34 1.43 20.21
N ASN A 147 1.65 1.20 19.10
CA ASN A 147 1.70 -0.06 18.36
C ASN A 147 3.12 -0.35 17.84
N ASP A 148 3.79 0.63 17.25
CA ASP A 148 5.16 0.49 16.74
C ASP A 148 6.17 0.19 17.87
N ILE A 149 5.99 0.79 19.05
CA ILE A 149 6.78 0.46 20.26
C ILE A 149 6.49 -0.98 20.73
N GLU A 150 5.23 -1.38 20.79
CA GLU A 150 4.85 -2.75 21.21
C GLU A 150 5.40 -3.82 20.25
N ILE A 151 5.52 -3.51 18.96
CA ILE A 151 6.21 -4.35 17.97
C ILE A 151 7.70 -4.46 18.29
N CYS A 152 8.38 -3.34 18.58
CA CYS A 152 9.80 -3.34 18.96
C CYS A 152 10.05 -4.14 20.25
N GLN A 153 9.12 -4.06 21.20
CA GLN A 153 9.12 -4.83 22.45
C GLN A 153 8.71 -6.29 22.28
N ARG A 154 8.33 -6.71 21.07
CA ARG A 154 7.84 -8.07 20.74
C ARG A 154 6.67 -8.50 21.63
N LYS A 155 5.76 -7.57 21.95
CA LYS A 155 4.58 -7.90 22.77
C LYS A 155 3.60 -8.77 22.00
N VAL A 156 3.11 -9.82 22.65
CA VAL A 156 2.04 -10.68 22.11
C VAL A 156 0.66 -10.09 22.40
N ARG A 157 0.44 -9.57 23.60
CA ARG A 157 -0.78 -8.86 23.99
C ARG A 157 -0.55 -7.36 23.85
N LEU A 158 -1.42 -6.70 23.10
CA LEU A 158 -1.26 -5.30 22.73
C LEU A 158 -2.23 -4.43 23.52
N ASP A 159 -1.73 -3.33 24.05
CA ASP A 159 -2.58 -2.28 24.60
C ASP A 159 -2.94 -1.26 23.51
N SER A 160 -2.26 -1.27 22.36
CA SER A 160 -2.69 -0.58 21.14
C SER A 160 -3.87 -1.31 20.47
N LEU A 161 -4.65 -0.55 19.71
CA LEU A 161 -5.68 -1.04 18.81
C LEU A 161 -5.07 -1.29 17.41
N PRO A 162 -5.77 -2.02 16.52
CA PRO A 162 -5.33 -2.12 15.13
C PRO A 162 -5.05 -0.74 14.54
N ARG A 163 -4.13 -0.66 13.59
CA ARG A 163 -3.91 0.52 12.75
C ARG A 163 -4.81 0.48 11.52
N ASN A 164 -5.16 -0.71 11.04
CA ASN A 164 -6.00 -0.91 9.86
C ASN A 164 -7.15 -1.89 10.16
N LEU A 165 -8.37 -1.56 9.71
CA LEU A 165 -9.55 -2.41 9.88
C LEU A 165 -10.20 -2.74 8.53
N GLY A 166 -10.28 -4.01 8.18
CA GLY A 166 -11.11 -4.49 7.07
C GLY A 166 -12.54 -4.78 7.56
N VAL A 167 -13.56 -4.36 6.82
CA VAL A 167 -14.96 -4.52 7.23
C VAL A 167 -15.80 -5.04 6.06
N CYS A 168 -16.25 -6.29 6.19
CA CYS A 168 -17.36 -6.83 5.42
C CYS A 168 -18.69 -6.39 6.05
N LEU A 169 -19.52 -5.68 5.30
CA LEU A 169 -20.83 -5.21 5.79
C LEU A 169 -22.00 -6.14 5.44
N THR A 170 -21.88 -6.83 4.32
CA THR A 170 -22.96 -7.66 3.76
C THR A 170 -22.40 -8.65 2.76
N ASN A 171 -23.03 -9.82 2.65
CA ASN A 171 -22.79 -10.77 1.58
C ASN A 171 -23.69 -10.54 0.36
N ARG A 172 -24.67 -9.64 0.47
CA ARG A 172 -25.53 -9.27 -0.67
C ARG A 172 -24.70 -8.63 -1.77
N CYS A 173 -24.97 -9.03 -3.00
CA CYS A 173 -24.31 -8.50 -4.19
C CYS A 173 -25.26 -8.52 -5.37
N ASN A 174 -25.18 -7.50 -6.22
CA ASN A 174 -25.95 -7.38 -7.46
C ASN A 174 -25.36 -8.24 -8.61
N LEU A 175 -24.22 -8.88 -8.40
CA LEU A 175 -23.52 -9.72 -9.39
C LEU A 175 -23.48 -11.20 -8.98
N LYS A 176 -23.20 -12.09 -9.94
CA LYS A 176 -23.03 -13.53 -9.72
C LYS A 176 -21.72 -14.03 -10.34
N CYS A 177 -20.60 -13.39 -9.99
CA CYS A 177 -19.30 -13.69 -10.60
C CYS A 177 -18.90 -15.17 -10.40
N LEU A 178 -18.26 -15.77 -11.40
CA LEU A 178 -17.96 -17.21 -11.45
C LEU A 178 -17.07 -17.71 -10.30
N MET A 179 -16.16 -16.85 -9.82
CA MET A 179 -15.22 -17.14 -8.73
C MET A 179 -15.76 -16.82 -7.32
N CYS A 180 -16.95 -16.23 -7.21
CA CYS A 180 -17.37 -15.57 -5.98
C CYS A 180 -17.74 -16.58 -4.86
N GLU A 181 -17.05 -16.49 -3.74
CA GLU A 181 -17.30 -17.29 -2.54
C GLU A 181 -18.16 -16.58 -1.49
N VAL A 182 -18.19 -15.25 -1.52
CA VAL A 182 -18.86 -14.40 -0.51
C VAL A 182 -20.38 -14.60 -0.51
N ARG A 183 -21.00 -14.81 -1.67
CA ARG A 183 -22.46 -14.92 -1.81
C ARG A 183 -23.05 -16.27 -1.37
N LYS A 184 -22.22 -17.20 -0.88
CA LYS A 184 -22.66 -18.57 -0.55
C LYS A 184 -23.58 -18.64 0.65
N GLU A 185 -23.53 -17.65 1.52
CA GLU A 185 -24.36 -17.55 2.72
C GLU A 185 -24.98 -16.15 2.83
N ASP A 186 -26.18 -16.08 3.40
CA ASP A 186 -26.84 -14.81 3.70
C ASP A 186 -26.33 -14.29 5.05
N TRP A 187 -25.72 -13.12 5.03
CA TRP A 187 -25.11 -12.52 6.21
C TRP A 187 -24.98 -11.01 6.03
N ASP A 188 -25.33 -10.29 7.08
CA ASP A 188 -25.10 -8.85 7.27
C ASP A 188 -24.48 -8.65 8.65
N ILE A 189 -23.62 -7.64 8.75
CA ILE A 189 -23.10 -7.22 10.06
C ILE A 189 -24.24 -6.74 10.97
N SER A 190 -24.21 -7.12 12.25
CA SER A 190 -25.23 -6.67 13.20
C SER A 190 -25.10 -5.18 13.54
N PRO A 191 -26.20 -4.48 13.87
CA PRO A 191 -26.15 -3.06 14.28
C PRO A 191 -25.25 -2.79 15.49
N GLU A 192 -25.13 -3.76 16.40
CA GLU A 192 -24.21 -3.70 17.54
C GLU A 192 -22.76 -3.65 17.08
N ARG A 193 -22.37 -4.54 16.15
CA ARG A 193 -21.01 -4.58 15.59
C ARG A 193 -20.69 -3.38 14.71
N VAL A 194 -21.69 -2.81 14.03
CA VAL A 194 -21.58 -1.51 13.34
C VAL A 194 -21.20 -0.41 14.33
N GLY A 195 -21.81 -0.41 15.52
CA GLY A 195 -21.46 0.49 16.61
C GLY A 195 -19.99 0.36 17.01
N GLU A 196 -19.50 -0.87 17.18
CA GLU A 196 -18.10 -1.12 17.52
C GLU A 196 -17.13 -0.64 16.44
N VAL A 197 -17.42 -0.86 15.16
CA VAL A 197 -16.58 -0.37 14.04
C VAL A 197 -16.34 1.13 14.15
N LYS A 198 -17.38 1.91 14.48
CA LYS A 198 -17.28 3.38 14.64
C LYS A 198 -16.32 3.79 15.74
N GLU A 199 -16.28 3.04 16.84
CA GLU A 199 -15.39 3.33 17.96
C GLU A 199 -13.90 3.23 17.60
N PHE A 200 -13.55 2.58 16.49
CA PHE A 200 -12.16 2.48 16.03
C PHE A 200 -11.72 3.69 15.20
N PHE A 201 -12.63 4.46 14.58
CA PHE A 201 -12.28 5.56 13.67
C PHE A 201 -11.32 6.61 14.24
N PRO A 202 -11.40 7.01 15.53
CA PRO A 202 -10.42 7.94 16.11
C PRO A 202 -9.00 7.38 16.20
N TYR A 203 -8.80 6.05 16.10
CA TYR A 203 -7.53 5.37 16.40
C TYR A 203 -6.87 4.71 15.17
N ILE A 204 -7.67 4.26 14.20
CA ILE A 204 -7.17 3.59 13.00
C ILE A 204 -6.75 4.60 11.93
N GLU A 205 -5.80 4.23 11.08
CA GLU A 205 -5.32 5.01 9.93
C GLU A 205 -6.07 4.66 8.64
N GLN A 206 -6.60 3.44 8.54
CA GLN A 206 -7.33 2.98 7.36
C GLN A 206 -8.49 2.06 7.70
N VAL A 207 -9.59 2.25 6.98
CA VAL A 207 -10.67 1.26 6.89
C VAL A 207 -10.82 0.76 5.45
N LEU A 208 -10.85 -0.56 5.28
CA LEU A 208 -11.16 -1.22 4.00
C LEU A 208 -12.61 -1.68 4.02
N TRP A 209 -13.43 -1.10 3.16
CA TRP A 209 -14.81 -1.46 2.92
C TRP A 209 -14.89 -2.56 1.85
N GLN A 210 -15.42 -3.72 2.24
CA GLN A 210 -15.57 -4.88 1.36
C GLN A 210 -16.86 -5.65 1.65
N GLY A 211 -17.09 -6.74 0.92
CA GLY A 211 -18.21 -7.65 1.11
C GLY A 211 -18.70 -8.21 -0.22
N GLY A 212 -20.00 -8.48 -0.32
CA GLY A 212 -20.66 -8.74 -1.58
C GLY A 212 -20.63 -7.48 -2.46
N GLU A 213 -21.47 -6.50 -2.16
CA GLU A 213 -21.38 -5.14 -2.69
C GLU A 213 -21.78 -4.16 -1.58
N VAL A 214 -20.83 -3.32 -1.16
CA VAL A 214 -20.97 -2.45 0.03
C VAL A 214 -22.16 -1.50 -0.06
N PHE A 215 -22.49 -1.04 -1.28
CA PHE A 215 -23.62 -0.13 -1.53
C PHE A 215 -24.99 -0.75 -1.25
N LEU A 216 -25.08 -2.08 -1.08
CA LEU A 216 -26.32 -2.77 -0.71
C LEU A 216 -26.53 -2.89 0.81
N SER A 217 -25.57 -2.42 1.62
CA SER A 217 -25.74 -2.30 3.06
C SER A 217 -26.27 -0.91 3.42
N GLU A 218 -27.34 -0.86 4.19
CA GLU A 218 -27.88 0.40 4.73
C GLU A 218 -26.90 1.11 5.69
N HIS A 219 -25.93 0.37 6.24
CA HIS A 219 -24.94 0.89 7.16
C HIS A 219 -23.76 1.58 6.45
N PHE A 220 -23.57 1.35 5.15
CA PHE A 220 -22.36 1.80 4.46
C PHE A 220 -22.27 3.33 4.37
N LEU A 221 -23.31 4.01 3.90
CA LEU A 221 -23.30 5.48 3.78
C LEU A 221 -23.12 6.19 5.14
N PRO A 222 -23.84 5.82 6.22
CA PRO A 222 -23.58 6.39 7.54
C PRO A 222 -22.15 6.18 8.04
N LEU A 223 -21.62 4.95 7.92
CA LEU A 223 -20.25 4.63 8.35
C LEU A 223 -19.20 5.40 7.55
N PHE A 224 -19.35 5.42 6.22
CA PHE A 224 -18.44 6.13 5.33
C PHE A 224 -18.44 7.64 5.61
N SER A 225 -19.62 8.23 5.81
CA SER A 225 -19.76 9.66 6.09
C SER A 225 -19.12 10.04 7.42
N GLU A 226 -19.30 9.21 8.44
CA GLU A 226 -18.67 9.41 9.74
C GLU A 226 -17.15 9.23 9.68
N ALA A 227 -16.66 8.18 9.02
CA ALA A 227 -15.23 7.97 8.79
C ALA A 227 -14.60 9.17 8.04
N SER A 228 -15.33 9.77 7.09
CA SER A 228 -14.89 10.95 6.34
C SER A 228 -14.74 12.21 7.19
N SER A 229 -15.32 12.26 8.40
CA SER A 229 -15.17 13.38 9.32
C SER A 229 -13.81 13.41 10.04
N TYR A 230 -13.07 12.30 9.99
CA TYR A 230 -11.74 12.18 10.59
C TYR A 230 -10.66 12.48 9.54
N GLU A 231 -9.91 13.57 9.74
CA GLU A 231 -8.91 13.99 8.76
C GLU A 231 -7.82 12.92 8.55
N HIS A 232 -7.44 12.16 9.57
CA HIS A 232 -6.39 11.14 9.45
C HIS A 232 -6.84 9.84 8.77
N LEU A 233 -8.15 9.57 8.75
CA LEU A 233 -8.67 8.25 8.37
C LEU A 233 -8.80 8.13 6.86
N SER A 234 -8.01 7.22 6.28
CA SER A 234 -8.13 6.81 4.89
C SER A 234 -9.18 5.71 4.71
N GLN A 235 -9.88 5.73 3.58
CA GLN A 235 -10.93 4.76 3.28
C GLN A 235 -10.63 4.08 1.95
N VAL A 236 -10.58 2.75 1.94
CA VAL A 236 -10.45 1.95 0.73
C VAL A 236 -11.79 1.28 0.45
N VAL A 237 -12.33 1.42 -0.75
CA VAL A 237 -13.58 0.80 -1.18
C VAL A 237 -13.27 -0.22 -2.28
N LEU A 238 -13.49 -1.50 -1.97
CA LEU A 238 -13.43 -2.56 -2.97
C LEU A 238 -14.83 -2.80 -3.55
N THR A 239 -14.98 -2.64 -4.86
CA THR A 239 -16.30 -2.68 -5.50
C THR A 239 -16.26 -3.22 -6.93
N SER A 240 -17.40 -3.73 -7.41
CA SER A 240 -17.63 -3.97 -8.83
C SER A 240 -17.75 -2.69 -9.65
N GLY A 241 -18.02 -1.56 -8.98
CA GLY A 241 -18.25 -0.27 -9.60
C GLY A 241 -19.66 -0.07 -10.15
N MET A 242 -20.54 -1.07 -10.11
CA MET A 242 -21.84 -1.02 -10.80
C MET A 242 -22.86 -0.08 -10.16
N LEU A 243 -22.72 0.23 -8.87
CA LEU A 243 -23.68 1.02 -8.10
C LEU A 243 -23.16 2.41 -7.73
N ILE A 244 -22.02 2.82 -8.28
CA ILE A 244 -21.50 4.18 -8.12
C ILE A 244 -22.38 5.13 -8.94
N ASP A 245 -22.90 6.16 -8.28
CA ASP A 245 -23.63 7.27 -8.88
C ASP A 245 -22.87 8.59 -8.67
N ARG A 246 -23.50 9.72 -9.03
CA ARG A 246 -22.89 11.04 -8.93
C ARG A 246 -22.66 11.49 -7.49
N ASP A 247 -23.52 11.06 -6.56
CA ASP A 247 -23.42 11.46 -5.16
C ASP A 247 -22.26 10.73 -4.49
N TRP A 248 -22.12 9.43 -4.76
CA TRP A 248 -20.93 8.67 -4.35
C TRP A 248 -19.65 9.21 -4.97
N ALA A 249 -19.65 9.51 -6.27
CA ALA A 249 -18.48 10.05 -6.94
C ALA A 249 -18.02 11.38 -6.34
N LYS A 250 -18.97 12.26 -5.99
CA LYS A 250 -18.70 13.51 -5.30
C LYS A 250 -18.16 13.26 -3.90
N LEU A 251 -18.81 12.38 -3.13
CA LEU A 251 -18.40 12.06 -1.77
C LEU A 251 -16.94 11.56 -1.76
N PHE A 252 -16.61 10.58 -2.61
CA PHE A 252 -15.27 10.05 -2.77
C PHE A 252 -14.24 11.10 -3.18
N ALA A 253 -14.60 12.06 -4.05
CA ALA A 253 -13.71 13.14 -4.46
C ALA A 253 -13.39 14.13 -3.32
N THR A 254 -14.31 14.28 -2.36
CA THR A 254 -14.18 15.20 -1.22
C THR A 254 -13.61 14.56 0.05
N SER A 255 -13.32 13.25 0.05
CA SER A 255 -12.79 12.50 1.18
C SER A 255 -11.44 11.84 0.86
N LYS A 256 -10.71 11.37 1.89
CA LYS A 256 -9.47 10.59 1.72
C LYS A 256 -9.78 9.17 1.29
N THR A 257 -10.12 9.00 0.01
CA THR A 257 -10.69 7.75 -0.51
C THR A 257 -9.88 7.13 -1.64
N GLU A 258 -9.78 5.82 -1.56
CA GLU A 258 -9.25 4.94 -2.59
C GLU A 258 -10.37 4.01 -3.06
N VAL A 259 -10.67 3.99 -4.35
CA VAL A 259 -11.67 3.10 -4.95
C VAL A 259 -10.94 2.09 -5.83
N THR A 260 -11.01 0.83 -5.43
CA THR A 260 -10.41 -0.29 -6.15
C THR A 260 -11.51 -1.05 -6.88
N PHE A 261 -11.49 -0.99 -8.21
CA PHE A 261 -12.45 -1.68 -9.06
C PHE A 261 -11.97 -3.10 -9.32
N SER A 262 -12.83 -4.07 -9.06
CA SER A 262 -12.56 -5.43 -9.47
C SER A 262 -12.88 -5.63 -10.96
N LEU A 263 -11.88 -6.04 -11.73
CA LEU A 263 -11.86 -6.10 -13.19
C LEU A 263 -11.08 -7.34 -13.66
N GLU A 264 -11.79 -8.31 -14.25
CA GLU A 264 -11.18 -9.55 -14.73
C GLU A 264 -10.94 -9.60 -16.23
N SER A 265 -11.33 -8.58 -16.98
CA SER A 265 -11.00 -8.44 -18.40
C SER A 265 -11.25 -7.00 -18.84
N VAL A 266 -10.40 -6.48 -19.73
CA VAL A 266 -10.62 -5.18 -20.39
C VAL A 266 -11.44 -5.32 -21.68
N HIS A 267 -11.86 -6.53 -22.00
CA HIS A 267 -12.73 -6.86 -23.11
C HIS A 267 -14.12 -7.23 -22.60
N ARG A 268 -15.15 -6.59 -23.18
CA ARG A 268 -16.54 -6.70 -22.73
C ARG A 268 -17.02 -8.15 -22.64
N GLU A 269 -16.79 -8.93 -23.68
CA GLU A 269 -17.34 -10.28 -23.81
C GLU A 269 -16.84 -11.19 -22.67
N LEU A 270 -15.55 -11.13 -22.36
CA LEU A 270 -14.96 -11.92 -21.27
C LEU A 270 -15.32 -11.33 -19.90
N TYR A 271 -15.30 -10.00 -19.75
CA TYR A 271 -15.70 -9.34 -18.50
C TYR A 271 -17.11 -9.72 -18.07
N GLU A 272 -18.09 -9.63 -18.97
CA GLU A 272 -19.50 -9.91 -18.66
C GLU A 272 -19.77 -11.43 -18.54
N LYS A 273 -18.95 -12.28 -19.20
CA LYS A 273 -18.95 -13.74 -18.99
C LYS A 273 -18.51 -14.09 -17.57
N ILE A 274 -17.43 -13.48 -17.08
CA ILE A 274 -16.86 -13.76 -15.75
C ILE A 274 -17.72 -13.10 -14.65
N ARG A 275 -18.05 -11.82 -14.80
CA ARG A 275 -18.87 -11.04 -13.87
C ARG A 275 -20.34 -11.04 -14.29
N VAL A 276 -21.00 -12.18 -14.11
CA VAL A 276 -22.40 -12.36 -14.53
C VAL A 276 -23.30 -11.28 -13.90
N GLY A 277 -23.98 -10.52 -14.76
CA GLY A 277 -24.85 -9.41 -14.39
C GLY A 277 -24.18 -8.03 -14.39
N ALA A 278 -22.88 -7.96 -14.63
CA ALA A 278 -22.17 -6.68 -14.77
C ALA A 278 -22.34 -6.10 -16.18
N SER A 279 -22.08 -4.81 -16.32
CA SER A 279 -22.04 -4.12 -17.61
C SER A 279 -20.69 -3.45 -17.79
N PHE A 280 -19.96 -3.86 -18.82
CA PHE A 280 -18.64 -3.28 -19.12
C PHE A 280 -18.74 -1.80 -19.52
N ASN A 281 -19.83 -1.41 -20.18
CA ASN A 281 -20.07 0.00 -20.49
C ASN A 281 -20.30 0.83 -19.22
N LYS A 282 -21.14 0.33 -18.30
CA LYS A 282 -21.37 0.99 -17.01
C LYS A 282 -20.09 1.13 -16.18
N LEU A 283 -19.21 0.12 -16.23
CA LEU A 283 -17.89 0.19 -15.58
C LEU A 283 -17.07 1.38 -16.09
N LYS A 284 -16.93 1.50 -17.42
CA LYS A 284 -16.21 2.61 -18.06
C LYS A 284 -16.85 3.97 -17.76
N GLU A 285 -18.18 4.04 -17.77
CA GLU A 285 -18.93 5.25 -17.41
C GLU A 285 -18.63 5.67 -15.97
N ASN A 286 -18.63 4.73 -15.03
CA ASN A 286 -18.38 5.02 -13.62
C ASN A 286 -16.91 5.35 -13.32
N LEU A 287 -15.95 4.71 -14.01
CA LEU A 287 -14.54 5.13 -13.99
C LEU A 287 -14.39 6.58 -14.49
N SER A 288 -15.06 6.91 -15.59
CA SER A 288 -15.06 8.27 -16.16
C SER A 288 -15.72 9.28 -15.21
N LEU A 289 -16.80 8.90 -14.53
CA LEU A 289 -17.49 9.73 -13.55
C LEU A 289 -16.61 10.06 -12.33
N LEU A 290 -15.84 9.09 -11.84
CA LEU A 290 -14.88 9.33 -10.76
C LEU A 290 -13.75 10.25 -11.19
N ASN A 291 -13.22 10.07 -12.40
CA ASN A 291 -12.23 10.98 -12.98
C ASN A 291 -12.76 12.40 -13.09
N GLU A 292 -13.98 12.57 -13.62
CA GLU A 292 -14.64 13.87 -13.72
C GLU A 292 -14.80 14.52 -12.33
N SER A 293 -15.27 13.76 -11.34
CA SER A 293 -15.50 14.25 -9.98
C SER A 293 -14.19 14.64 -9.29
N ARG A 294 -13.14 13.83 -9.47
CA ARG A 294 -11.77 14.11 -9.03
C ARG A 294 -11.24 15.41 -9.64
N SER A 295 -11.33 15.56 -10.96
CA SER A 295 -10.81 16.75 -11.66
C SER A 295 -11.56 18.04 -11.32
N ARG A 296 -12.84 17.95 -10.94
CA ARG A 296 -13.66 19.10 -10.52
C ARG A 296 -13.45 19.50 -9.06
N THR A 297 -12.81 18.65 -8.27
CA THR A 297 -12.62 18.87 -6.83
C THR A 297 -11.17 19.28 -6.57
N PRO A 298 -10.92 20.54 -6.15
CA PRO A 298 -9.58 21.00 -5.81
C PRO A 298 -8.95 20.11 -4.73
N ASP A 299 -7.68 19.77 -4.90
CA ASP A 299 -6.90 18.97 -3.95
C ASP A 299 -7.52 17.61 -3.57
N SER A 300 -8.39 17.07 -4.45
CA SER A 300 -9.03 15.77 -4.24
C SER A 300 -8.00 14.67 -3.96
N ALA A 301 -8.15 14.01 -2.82
CA ALA A 301 -7.34 12.85 -2.45
C ALA A 301 -7.79 11.53 -3.11
N LEU A 302 -8.85 11.58 -3.93
CA LEU A 302 -9.43 10.40 -4.60
C LEU A 302 -8.42 9.67 -5.48
N LYS A 303 -8.26 8.39 -5.16
CA LYS A 303 -7.40 7.45 -5.86
C LYS A 303 -8.25 6.36 -6.50
N ILE A 304 -7.97 6.06 -7.77
CA ILE A 304 -8.64 5.02 -8.54
C ILE A 304 -7.61 3.92 -8.81
N ASN A 305 -7.99 2.67 -8.54
CA ASN A 305 -7.15 1.51 -8.80
C ASN A 305 -7.97 0.39 -9.43
N LEU A 306 -7.25 -0.60 -9.96
CA LEU A 306 -7.84 -1.82 -10.51
C LEU A 306 -7.34 -3.03 -9.73
N GLN A 307 -8.18 -4.05 -9.60
CA GLN A 307 -7.81 -5.34 -9.03
C GLN A 307 -8.27 -6.43 -10.00
N MET A 308 -7.35 -7.30 -10.38
CA MET A 308 -7.63 -8.47 -11.21
C MET A 308 -7.32 -9.73 -10.42
N LEU A 309 -8.33 -10.59 -10.28
CA LEU A 309 -8.10 -11.98 -9.93
C LEU A 309 -7.62 -12.69 -11.18
N VAL A 310 -6.35 -13.09 -11.20
CA VAL A 310 -5.74 -13.75 -12.36
C VAL A 310 -6.16 -15.22 -12.35
N MET A 311 -6.68 -15.67 -13.46
CA MET A 311 -7.24 -16.99 -13.71
C MET A 311 -6.80 -17.48 -15.09
N GLU A 312 -6.98 -18.77 -15.35
CA GLU A 312 -6.71 -19.35 -16.68
C GLU A 312 -7.42 -18.58 -17.80
N ASP A 313 -8.70 -18.25 -17.62
CA ASP A 313 -9.52 -17.58 -18.63
C ASP A 313 -9.05 -16.17 -19.00
N ASN A 314 -8.31 -15.47 -18.13
CA ASN A 314 -8.03 -14.04 -18.30
C ASN A 314 -6.54 -13.65 -18.24
N ILE A 315 -5.62 -14.60 -18.17
CA ILE A 315 -4.18 -14.32 -18.11
C ILE A 315 -3.69 -13.40 -19.25
N ARG A 316 -4.25 -13.54 -20.45
CA ARG A 316 -3.93 -12.71 -21.64
C ARG A 316 -4.48 -11.28 -21.57
N GLU A 317 -5.37 -10.98 -20.63
CA GLU A 317 -5.88 -9.62 -20.42
C GLU A 317 -4.82 -8.69 -19.82
N LEU A 318 -3.79 -9.26 -19.17
CA LEU A 318 -2.67 -8.51 -18.62
C LEU A 318 -1.93 -7.70 -19.70
N ASP A 319 -1.83 -8.20 -20.94
CA ASP A 319 -1.23 -7.48 -22.08
C ASP A 319 -1.87 -6.11 -22.36
N TYR A 320 -3.10 -5.89 -21.92
CA TYR A 320 -3.89 -4.70 -22.23
C TYR A 320 -4.25 -3.89 -20.97
N LEU A 321 -4.08 -4.48 -19.79
CA LEU A 321 -4.55 -3.93 -18.53
C LEU A 321 -3.80 -2.63 -18.15
N ILE A 322 -2.50 -2.53 -18.43
CA ILE A 322 -1.74 -1.29 -18.17
C ILE A 322 -2.27 -0.13 -19.02
N ALA A 323 -2.52 -0.36 -20.31
CA ALA A 323 -3.09 0.66 -21.20
C ALA A 323 -4.48 1.10 -20.71
N PHE A 324 -5.34 0.15 -20.36
CA PHE A 324 -6.66 0.44 -19.81
C PHE A 324 -6.57 1.24 -18.49
N ALA A 325 -5.67 0.85 -17.58
CA ALA A 325 -5.45 1.57 -16.33
C ALA A 325 -5.07 3.04 -16.58
N LYS A 326 -4.17 3.29 -17.53
CA LYS A 326 -3.77 4.65 -17.92
C LYS A 326 -4.94 5.45 -18.49
N ASP A 327 -5.72 4.86 -19.40
CA ASP A 327 -6.85 5.54 -20.06
C ASP A 327 -7.93 5.99 -19.05
N TYR A 328 -8.12 5.22 -17.98
CA TYR A 328 -9.06 5.54 -16.90
C TYR A 328 -8.41 6.13 -15.65
N GLY A 329 -7.17 6.60 -15.75
CA GLY A 329 -6.48 7.33 -14.68
C GLY A 329 -6.30 6.54 -13.38
N ALA A 330 -6.22 5.21 -13.50
CA ALA A 330 -5.89 4.31 -12.41
C ALA A 330 -4.38 4.34 -12.15
N ARG A 331 -4.00 4.40 -10.87
CA ARG A 331 -2.59 4.56 -10.46
C ARG A 331 -1.94 3.27 -9.97
N LYS A 332 -2.76 2.29 -9.56
CA LYS A 332 -2.32 1.04 -8.96
C LYS A 332 -3.13 -0.12 -9.50
N ILE A 333 -2.47 -1.25 -9.71
CA ILE A 333 -3.08 -2.52 -10.10
C ILE A 333 -2.71 -3.59 -9.07
N PHE A 334 -3.72 -4.29 -8.56
CA PHE A 334 -3.56 -5.45 -7.69
C PHE A 334 -3.78 -6.73 -8.51
N LEU A 335 -2.74 -7.55 -8.65
CA LEU A 335 -2.83 -8.89 -9.22
C LEU A 335 -2.98 -9.88 -8.07
N ILE A 336 -4.15 -10.51 -7.99
CA ILE A 336 -4.50 -11.45 -6.93
C ILE A 336 -4.54 -12.86 -7.51
N GLY A 337 -3.91 -13.80 -6.81
CA GLY A 337 -4.00 -15.22 -7.11
C GLY A 337 -5.13 -15.90 -6.35
N LEU A 338 -5.77 -16.90 -6.97
CA LEU A 338 -6.67 -17.82 -6.26
C LEU A 338 -5.86 -18.99 -5.69
N ASP A 339 -5.88 -19.15 -4.38
CA ASP A 339 -5.39 -20.38 -3.77
C ASP A 339 -6.29 -21.57 -4.20
N GLU A 340 -5.66 -22.67 -4.58
CA GLU A 340 -6.30 -23.91 -5.07
C GLU A 340 -7.28 -24.53 -4.06
N THR A 341 -7.13 -24.18 -2.79
CA THR A 341 -8.03 -24.61 -1.72
C THR A 341 -9.38 -23.87 -1.72
N ILE A 342 -9.50 -22.73 -2.43
CA ILE A 342 -10.74 -21.93 -2.55
C ILE A 342 -11.56 -22.39 -3.76
N ASN A 343 -10.94 -22.47 -4.94
CA ASN A 343 -11.65 -22.82 -6.16
C ASN A 343 -10.73 -23.40 -7.24
N LYS A 344 -10.67 -24.74 -7.30
CA LYS A 344 -9.91 -25.49 -8.32
C LYS A 344 -10.30 -25.21 -9.78
N LYS A 345 -11.47 -24.60 -10.05
CA LYS A 345 -11.91 -24.36 -11.43
C LYS A 345 -11.20 -23.19 -12.11
N ASN A 346 -10.50 -22.35 -11.35
CA ASN A 346 -9.96 -21.08 -11.84
C ASN A 346 -8.46 -20.92 -11.53
N THR A 347 -7.77 -21.98 -11.11
CA THR A 347 -6.35 -21.95 -10.80
C THR A 347 -5.53 -22.44 -12.00
N PHE A 348 -4.50 -21.67 -12.34
CA PHE A 348 -3.55 -22.01 -13.41
C PHE A 348 -2.23 -22.57 -12.84
N TYR A 349 -2.11 -22.62 -11.51
CA TYR A 349 -0.85 -22.90 -10.82
C TYR A 349 -0.36 -24.32 -11.08
N ASP A 350 -1.20 -25.34 -11.18
CA ASP A 350 -0.72 -26.69 -11.52
C ASP A 350 -0.34 -26.90 -13.00
N ASN A 351 -0.55 -25.92 -13.89
CA ASN A 351 -0.31 -26.09 -15.32
C ASN A 351 1.01 -25.42 -15.76
N PRO A 352 2.05 -26.20 -16.13
CA PRO A 352 3.37 -25.66 -16.48
C PRO A 352 3.35 -24.76 -17.72
N ILE A 353 2.42 -25.00 -18.66
CA ILE A 353 2.29 -24.16 -19.87
C ILE A 353 1.83 -22.76 -19.47
N TYR A 354 0.82 -22.65 -18.61
CA TYR A 354 0.32 -21.36 -18.15
C TYR A 354 1.31 -20.65 -17.23
N ARG A 355 2.10 -21.37 -16.41
CA ARG A 355 3.20 -20.75 -15.64
C ARG A 355 4.21 -20.05 -16.56
N LYS A 356 4.63 -20.72 -17.63
CA LYS A 356 5.57 -20.17 -18.60
C LYS A 356 4.98 -18.99 -19.37
N GLU A 357 3.73 -19.11 -19.82
CA GLU A 357 3.01 -18.02 -20.50
C GLU A 357 2.87 -16.80 -19.57
N LEU A 358 2.51 -17.01 -18.30
CA LEU A 358 2.40 -15.94 -17.30
C LEU A 358 3.74 -15.22 -17.09
N GLY A 359 4.85 -15.95 -17.01
CA GLY A 359 6.17 -15.35 -16.82
C GLY A 359 6.57 -14.37 -17.91
N LEU A 360 6.34 -14.76 -19.17
CA LEU A 360 6.59 -13.89 -20.31
C LEU A 360 5.69 -12.65 -20.31
N ILE A 361 4.42 -12.82 -19.98
CA ILE A 361 3.45 -11.72 -19.91
C ILE A 361 3.82 -10.76 -18.77
N LEU A 362 4.17 -11.26 -17.59
CA LEU A 362 4.47 -10.43 -16.41
C LEU A 362 5.74 -9.59 -16.59
N ASN A 363 6.79 -10.11 -17.25
CA ASN A 363 7.99 -9.32 -17.52
C ASN A 363 7.66 -8.06 -18.35
N LYS A 364 6.89 -8.24 -19.42
CA LYS A 364 6.41 -7.13 -20.25
C LYS A 364 5.47 -6.21 -19.45
N PHE A 365 4.58 -6.80 -18.66
CA PHE A 365 3.62 -6.07 -17.83
C PHE A 365 4.30 -5.12 -16.85
N PHE A 366 5.31 -5.58 -16.11
CA PHE A 366 6.03 -4.76 -15.14
C PHE A 366 6.84 -3.65 -15.82
N ALA A 367 7.48 -3.93 -16.96
CA ALA A 367 8.19 -2.91 -17.73
C ALA A 367 7.24 -1.80 -18.20
N GLU A 368 6.08 -2.17 -18.76
CA GLU A 368 5.08 -1.19 -19.21
C GLU A 368 4.48 -0.41 -18.04
N ALA A 369 4.24 -1.06 -16.89
CA ALA A 369 3.74 -0.41 -15.68
C ALA A 369 4.72 0.65 -15.17
N ALA A 370 6.02 0.33 -15.11
CA ALA A 370 7.08 1.25 -14.72
C ALA A 370 7.16 2.47 -15.66
N GLU A 371 7.15 2.24 -16.98
CA GLU A 371 7.17 3.30 -17.99
C GLU A 371 5.97 4.27 -17.83
N LYS A 372 4.80 3.73 -17.50
CA LYS A 372 3.56 4.50 -17.33
C LYS A 372 3.32 4.97 -15.90
N SER A 373 4.27 4.75 -14.99
CA SER A 373 4.18 5.11 -13.57
C SER A 373 2.92 4.55 -12.88
N ILE A 374 2.57 3.30 -13.21
CA ILE A 374 1.49 2.55 -12.57
C ILE A 374 2.12 1.58 -11.57
N GLU A 375 1.72 1.69 -10.31
CA GLU A 375 2.17 0.79 -9.24
C GLU A 375 1.51 -0.58 -9.41
N VAL A 376 2.28 -1.67 -9.31
CA VAL A 376 1.75 -3.03 -9.36
C VAL A 376 2.00 -3.74 -8.04
N VAL A 377 0.91 -4.19 -7.42
CA VAL A 377 0.91 -5.10 -6.29
C VAL A 377 0.70 -6.51 -6.84
N ASN A 378 1.74 -7.33 -6.79
CA ASN A 378 1.68 -8.70 -7.26
C ASN A 378 1.59 -9.67 -6.07
N SER A 379 0.48 -10.41 -5.99
CA SER A 379 0.25 -11.45 -4.97
C SER A 379 0.05 -12.83 -5.61
N LEU A 380 0.55 -13.04 -6.83
CA LEU A 380 0.51 -14.34 -7.48
C LEU A 380 1.57 -15.27 -6.88
N PRO A 381 1.25 -16.56 -6.62
CA PRO A 381 2.23 -17.52 -6.15
C PRO A 381 3.21 -17.88 -7.28
N ILE A 382 4.44 -17.37 -7.15
CA ILE A 382 5.50 -17.38 -8.18
C ILE A 382 6.67 -18.31 -7.77
N SER A 383 6.42 -19.36 -6.99
CA SER A 383 7.49 -20.33 -6.66
C SER A 383 7.93 -21.13 -7.91
N GLY A 384 9.25 -21.24 -8.12
CA GLY A 384 9.86 -22.11 -9.13
C GLY A 384 10.15 -21.50 -10.52
N TRP A 385 10.30 -20.17 -10.61
CA TRP A 385 10.54 -19.47 -11.89
C TRP A 385 11.98 -19.55 -12.44
N GLU A 386 12.92 -20.14 -11.71
CA GLU A 386 14.34 -20.08 -12.06
C GLU A 386 14.79 -21.01 -13.19
N GLU A 387 14.02 -22.03 -13.59
CA GLU A 387 14.56 -23.07 -14.48
C GLU A 387 13.98 -23.15 -15.91
N GLU A 388 12.82 -22.58 -16.23
CA GLU A 388 12.20 -22.80 -17.55
C GLU A 388 11.64 -21.53 -18.23
N GLY A 389 12.39 -20.44 -18.21
CA GLY A 389 11.88 -19.22 -18.84
C GLY A 389 12.83 -18.05 -19.01
N ASN A 390 14.13 -18.23 -18.85
CA ASN A 390 15.08 -17.16 -19.18
C ASN A 390 15.46 -17.28 -20.67
N PRO A 391 14.85 -16.53 -21.60
CA PRO A 391 15.38 -16.46 -22.96
C PRO A 391 16.78 -15.84 -22.87
N LYS A 392 17.81 -16.68 -23.01
CA LYS A 392 19.25 -16.32 -23.14
C LYS A 392 19.56 -15.30 -24.25
N GLU A 393 18.56 -14.74 -24.94
CA GLU A 393 18.72 -13.80 -26.04
C GLU A 393 18.26 -12.37 -25.68
N ILE A 394 17.91 -12.07 -24.42
CA ILE A 394 17.61 -10.71 -23.96
C ILE A 394 18.68 -10.16 -22.99
N GLU A 395 19.89 -10.70 -23.01
CA GLU A 395 21.01 -10.14 -22.22
C GLU A 395 21.55 -8.82 -22.80
N ASP A 396 21.32 -8.53 -24.09
CA ASP A 396 21.92 -7.36 -24.75
C ASP A 396 21.02 -6.10 -24.80
N SER A 397 19.81 -6.12 -24.23
CA SER A 397 18.90 -4.95 -24.25
C SER A 397 18.23 -4.59 -22.92
N VAL A 398 18.51 -5.33 -21.84
CA VAL A 398 17.95 -5.07 -20.49
C VAL A 398 19.03 -4.57 -19.52
N SER A 399 20.08 -3.93 -20.02
CA SER A 399 21.24 -3.53 -19.22
C SER A 399 21.03 -2.33 -18.29
N GLU A 400 19.81 -1.83 -18.08
CA GLU A 400 19.54 -0.69 -17.17
C GLU A 400 18.21 -0.78 -16.39
N LEU A 401 17.46 -1.88 -16.52
CA LEU A 401 16.28 -2.10 -15.67
C LEU A 401 16.72 -2.87 -14.43
N GLU A 402 17.33 -2.15 -13.49
CA GLU A 402 17.33 -2.58 -12.09
C GLU A 402 15.88 -2.90 -11.72
N LEU A 403 15.56 -4.19 -11.59
CA LEU A 403 14.45 -4.63 -10.78
C LEU A 403 14.58 -3.83 -9.47
N LEU A 404 13.57 -3.03 -9.12
CA LEU A 404 13.46 -2.23 -7.88
C LEU A 404 13.50 -3.07 -6.58
N TYR A 405 13.97 -4.30 -6.69
CA TYR A 405 14.25 -5.24 -5.64
C TYR A 405 15.68 -5.72 -5.88
N GLU A 406 16.67 -4.93 -5.46
CA GLU A 406 17.95 -5.54 -5.09
C GLU A 406 17.61 -6.56 -4.01
N ASN A 407 17.59 -7.84 -4.38
CA ASN A 407 17.68 -8.95 -3.45
C ASN A 407 19.05 -8.81 -2.76
N LYS A 408 19.14 -7.95 -1.74
CA LYS A 408 20.06 -8.26 -0.65
C LYS A 408 19.60 -9.63 -0.16
N GLU A 409 20.53 -10.57 -0.10
CA GLU A 409 20.37 -11.87 0.55
C GLU A 409 20.10 -11.64 2.05
N GLU A 410 18.93 -11.09 2.40
CA GLU A 410 18.41 -11.16 3.76
C GLU A 410 17.90 -12.58 3.95
N ASP A 411 18.33 -13.25 5.03
CA ASP A 411 17.79 -14.57 5.38
C ASP A 411 16.26 -14.41 5.55
N PRO A 412 15.43 -15.09 4.74
CA PRO A 412 13.97 -15.02 4.84
C PRO A 412 13.45 -15.30 6.26
N LYS A 413 14.23 -16.00 7.09
CA LYS A 413 13.92 -16.30 8.49
C LYS A 413 13.99 -15.09 9.43
N GLU A 414 14.60 -13.98 9.03
CA GLU A 414 14.68 -12.76 9.85
C GLU A 414 13.54 -11.77 9.59
N ILE A 415 12.71 -12.01 8.56
CA ILE A 415 11.59 -11.13 8.19
C ILE A 415 10.33 -11.51 8.97
N ILE A 416 9.96 -10.66 9.95
CA ILE A 416 8.73 -10.82 10.73
C ILE A 416 7.58 -10.07 10.03
N CYS A 417 6.48 -10.78 9.75
CA CYS A 417 5.23 -10.17 9.29
C CYS A 417 4.59 -9.34 10.40
N LEU A 418 4.28 -8.07 10.13
CA LEU A 418 3.71 -7.15 11.12
C LEU A 418 2.19 -7.11 11.13
N TRP A 419 1.52 -7.70 10.14
CA TRP A 419 0.06 -7.65 10.05
C TRP A 419 -0.66 -8.12 11.31
N PRO A 420 -0.23 -9.19 12.03
CA PRO A 420 -0.90 -9.58 13.26
C PRO A 420 -0.85 -8.53 14.38
N TRP A 421 0.07 -7.57 14.30
CA TRP A 421 0.16 -6.43 15.21
C TRP A 421 -0.58 -5.20 14.73
N GLN A 422 -0.87 -5.08 13.44
CA GLN A 422 -1.35 -3.82 12.85
C GLN A 422 -2.75 -3.92 12.23
N GLN A 423 -3.21 -5.10 11.83
CA GLN A 423 -4.41 -5.26 11.02
C GLN A 423 -5.34 -6.35 11.55
N LEU A 424 -6.64 -6.04 11.50
CA LEU A 424 -7.72 -6.99 11.68
C LEU A 424 -8.72 -6.78 10.54
N SER A 425 -9.25 -7.85 9.97
CA SER A 425 -10.24 -7.79 8.89
C SER A 425 -11.42 -8.69 9.19
N ILE A 426 -12.62 -8.15 9.06
CA ILE A 426 -13.89 -8.86 9.17
C ILE A 426 -14.30 -9.27 7.76
N CYS A 427 -14.54 -10.56 7.57
CA CYS A 427 -14.91 -11.20 6.31
C CYS A 427 -16.37 -11.66 6.32
N SER A 428 -16.79 -12.31 5.24
CA SER A 428 -18.09 -13.01 5.13
C SER A 428 -18.37 -13.88 6.37
N GLY A 429 -19.63 -13.88 6.82
CA GLY A 429 -20.07 -14.71 7.93
C GLY A 429 -19.55 -14.28 9.30
N GLY A 430 -19.07 -13.02 9.41
CA GLY A 430 -18.56 -12.45 10.65
C GLY A 430 -17.18 -12.97 11.08
N ASN A 431 -16.52 -13.79 10.26
CA ASN A 431 -15.18 -14.29 10.58
C ASN A 431 -14.15 -13.16 10.58
N ALA A 432 -13.34 -13.09 11.63
CA ALA A 432 -12.22 -12.18 11.71
C ALA A 432 -10.92 -12.90 11.32
N VAL A 433 -10.15 -12.28 10.44
CA VAL A 433 -8.83 -12.71 9.97
C VAL A 433 -7.84 -11.56 10.12
N ILE A 434 -6.54 -11.82 9.98
CA ILE A 434 -5.54 -10.75 10.02
C ILE A 434 -5.67 -9.84 8.79
N ASN A 435 -5.77 -10.42 7.58
CA ASN A 435 -6.08 -9.72 6.34
C ASN A 435 -6.59 -10.68 5.25
N GLY A 436 -6.89 -10.14 4.06
CA GLY A 436 -7.38 -10.91 2.90
C GLY A 436 -6.40 -11.88 2.26
N LEU A 437 -5.09 -11.77 2.53
CA LEU A 437 -4.05 -12.70 2.08
C LEU A 437 -3.81 -13.87 3.07
N CYS A 438 -4.40 -13.79 4.27
CA CYS A 438 -4.43 -14.89 5.26
C CYS A 438 -5.85 -15.38 5.54
N PRO A 439 -6.68 -15.73 4.52
CA PRO A 439 -8.11 -15.94 4.70
C PRO A 439 -8.45 -17.17 5.56
N TYR A 440 -7.56 -18.16 5.67
CA TYR A 440 -7.79 -19.38 6.47
C TYR A 440 -7.53 -19.22 7.96
N LEU A 441 -6.82 -18.15 8.33
CA LEU A 441 -6.43 -17.91 9.71
C LEU A 441 -7.53 -17.13 10.42
N ILE A 442 -8.64 -17.82 10.67
CA ILE A 442 -9.79 -17.27 11.40
C ILE A 442 -9.41 -17.12 12.88
N VAL A 443 -9.14 -15.88 13.28
CA VAL A 443 -8.72 -15.52 14.64
C VAL A 443 -9.89 -15.21 15.58
N GLY A 444 -11.10 -15.07 15.05
CA GLY A 444 -12.32 -14.86 15.84
C GLY A 444 -13.57 -14.79 14.97
N ASN A 445 -14.72 -14.55 15.58
CA ASN A 445 -15.96 -14.29 14.86
C ASN A 445 -16.78 -13.23 15.59
N ILE A 446 -17.15 -12.15 14.89
CA ILE A 446 -17.79 -10.96 15.47
C ILE A 446 -19.24 -11.19 15.92
N ASP A 447 -19.88 -12.25 15.44
CA ASP A 447 -21.22 -12.65 15.91
C ASP A 447 -21.15 -13.35 17.28
N LYS A 448 -19.95 -13.73 17.73
CA LYS A 448 -19.71 -14.43 18.99
C LYS A 448 -18.92 -13.59 20.01
N GLN A 449 -18.15 -12.61 19.55
CA GLN A 449 -17.17 -11.87 20.35
C GLN A 449 -17.13 -10.41 19.89
N ALA A 450 -16.86 -9.49 20.81
CA ALA A 450 -16.62 -8.10 20.42
C ALA A 450 -15.32 -7.98 19.60
N ILE A 451 -15.24 -7.00 18.69
CA ILE A 451 -14.05 -6.80 17.83
C ILE A 451 -12.79 -6.60 18.68
N ARG A 452 -12.92 -5.84 19.80
CA ARG A 452 -11.82 -5.59 20.75
C ARG A 452 -11.35 -6.86 21.47
N GLU A 453 -12.25 -7.80 21.74
CA GLU A 453 -11.90 -9.09 22.36
C GLU A 453 -11.12 -9.96 21.38
N ILE A 454 -11.52 -9.97 20.11
CA ILE A 454 -10.83 -10.71 19.05
C ILE A 454 -9.40 -10.19 18.88
N TRP A 455 -9.18 -8.87 18.93
CA TRP A 455 -7.86 -8.24 18.73
C TRP A 455 -6.75 -8.71 19.69
N ASN A 456 -7.14 -9.17 20.88
CA ASN A 456 -6.25 -9.78 21.86
C ASN A 456 -6.71 -11.20 22.27
N GLY A 457 -7.49 -11.83 21.41
CA GLY A 457 -7.98 -13.20 21.60
C GLY A 457 -6.84 -14.21 21.58
N GLU A 458 -7.11 -15.40 22.08
CA GLU A 458 -6.12 -16.49 22.14
C GLU A 458 -5.50 -16.80 20.77
N LYS A 459 -6.31 -16.87 19.71
CA LYS A 459 -5.84 -17.24 18.37
C LYS A 459 -4.86 -16.22 17.79
N ILE A 460 -5.20 -14.92 17.76
CA ILE A 460 -4.30 -13.90 17.20
C ILE A 460 -3.03 -13.75 18.03
N ARG A 461 -3.10 -13.95 19.36
CA ARG A 461 -1.91 -14.02 20.22
C ARG A 461 -1.03 -15.21 19.88
N GLY A 462 -1.60 -16.39 19.65
CA GLY A 462 -0.85 -17.56 19.20
C GLY A 462 -0.15 -17.35 17.85
N VAL A 463 -0.73 -16.57 16.95
CA VAL A 463 -0.06 -16.18 15.68
C VAL A 463 1.15 -15.29 15.96
N ARG A 464 1.01 -14.31 16.87
CA ARG A 464 2.12 -13.43 17.27
C ARG A 464 3.26 -14.23 17.94
N GLU A 465 2.93 -15.14 18.86
CA GLU A 465 3.89 -16.06 19.51
C GLU A 465 4.65 -16.92 18.49
N ALA A 466 3.94 -17.51 17.53
CA ALA A 466 4.55 -18.32 16.47
C ALA A 466 5.53 -17.52 15.61
N LEU A 467 5.17 -16.29 15.24
CA LEU A 467 6.05 -15.41 14.45
C LEU A 467 7.28 -14.91 15.21
N LEU A 468 7.23 -14.87 16.55
CA LEU A 468 8.37 -14.53 17.39
C LEU A 468 9.33 -15.71 17.61
N GLY A 469 9.05 -16.88 17.04
CA GLY A 469 9.87 -18.08 17.17
C GLY A 469 9.66 -18.81 18.50
N GLU A 470 8.59 -18.52 19.22
CA GLU A 470 8.25 -19.20 20.49
C GLU A 470 7.56 -20.55 20.26
N ASN A 471 7.31 -20.93 19.00
CA ASN A 471 6.71 -22.20 18.60
C ASN A 471 7.39 -22.72 17.32
N GLU A 472 7.98 -23.93 17.36
CA GLU A 472 8.79 -24.49 16.25
C GLU A 472 7.98 -24.79 14.98
N ASN A 473 6.65 -24.89 15.10
CA ASN A 473 5.76 -24.93 13.96
C ASN A 473 5.17 -23.53 13.78
N ASN A 474 5.40 -22.92 12.62
CA ASN A 474 4.66 -21.75 12.14
C ASN A 474 3.52 -22.22 11.23
N PRO A 475 2.39 -22.77 11.77
CA PRO A 475 1.30 -23.31 10.95
C PRO A 475 0.48 -22.21 10.25
N CYS A 476 0.86 -20.95 10.41
CA CYS A 476 0.03 -19.80 10.07
C CYS A 476 0.35 -19.18 8.72
N CYS A 477 1.58 -19.38 8.22
CA CYS A 477 2.06 -18.75 6.98
C CYS A 477 1.94 -19.71 5.79
N THR A 478 1.47 -19.21 4.65
CA THR A 478 1.43 -19.99 3.41
C THR A 478 2.84 -20.20 2.86
N GLU A 479 3.03 -21.19 1.99
CA GLU A 479 4.31 -21.36 1.27
C GLU A 479 4.72 -20.08 0.54
N LEU A 480 3.75 -19.32 0.01
CA LEU A 480 4.02 -18.04 -0.63
C LEU A 480 4.66 -17.03 0.34
N CYS A 481 4.15 -16.96 1.56
CA CYS A 481 4.73 -16.12 2.62
C CYS A 481 6.13 -16.60 3.02
N LEU A 482 6.30 -17.92 3.21
CA LEU A 482 7.55 -18.51 3.68
C LEU A 482 8.68 -18.50 2.63
N SER A 483 8.33 -18.51 1.34
CA SER A 483 9.29 -18.47 0.23
C SER A 483 9.68 -17.05 -0.19
N GLY A 484 9.20 -16.02 0.52
CA GLY A 484 9.51 -14.63 0.20
C GLY A 484 8.81 -14.08 -1.04
N GLY A 485 7.78 -14.76 -1.55
CA GLY A 485 7.05 -14.31 -2.74
C GLY A 485 6.07 -13.15 -2.48
N LEU A 486 5.93 -12.70 -1.23
CA LEU A 486 5.29 -11.41 -0.91
C LEU A 486 6.36 -10.32 -0.81
N PRO A 487 6.20 -9.17 -1.48
CA PRO A 487 7.13 -8.04 -1.35
C PRO A 487 7.30 -7.62 0.11
N LEU A 488 8.54 -7.31 0.52
CA LEU A 488 8.87 -6.89 1.89
C LEU A 488 8.00 -5.72 2.39
N GLY A 489 7.70 -4.76 1.53
CA GLY A 489 6.83 -3.62 1.83
C GLY A 489 5.36 -3.99 2.08
N MET A 490 4.93 -5.21 1.73
CA MET A 490 3.61 -5.71 2.14
C MET A 490 3.65 -6.29 3.56
N LEU A 491 4.73 -7.01 3.90
CA LEU A 491 4.88 -7.67 5.21
C LEU A 491 5.18 -6.67 6.33
N ARG A 492 5.83 -5.57 5.98
CA ARG A 492 6.13 -4.42 6.84
C ARG A 492 5.33 -3.24 6.29
N LEU A 493 4.05 -3.10 6.69
CA LEU A 493 3.24 -1.94 6.33
C LEU A 493 3.89 -0.68 6.93
N ASP A 494 4.82 -0.09 6.19
CA ASP A 494 5.58 1.08 6.60
C ASP A 494 4.95 2.35 6.05
#